data_AF-C9ABD8-F1
#
_entry.id   AF-C9ABD8-F1
#
_cell.length_a   1.000
_cell.length_b   1.000
_cell.length_c   1.000
_cell.angle_alpha   90.00
_cell.angle_beta   90.00
_cell.angle_gamma   90.00
#
_symmetry.space_group_name_H-M   'P 1'
#
loop_
_entity.id
_entity.type
_entity.pdbx_description
1 polymer ?
#
loop_
_entity_poly.entity_id
_entity_poly.type
_entity_poly.pdbx_seq_one_letter_code
_entity_poly.pdbx_strand_id
1 'polypeptide(L)'
;MKKISVFFLAFLFLLGLGVSSIPAHAAEASNESYAISILKYKLSDSTVLSSELPMDGTKVDQVVDENGNVLAPLPGISYEITRVSPVQGQSTFEPVVGEDAFSITVTTDQNGLARVADLASGTYQVIEKDNQLLKSVMDPVIVEVPLPQREGEALKEVFLYPKSSVVDATGTTPPGTTPDGGTQRLPQTSGNIGNAQPLYLILVFIISMGAIGIKALKTKHNKF
;
A
#
# COMPACT_ATOMS: atom_id res chain seq x y z
N MET A 1 1.00 102.49 -12.90
CA MET A 1 -0.22 102.69 -12.08
C MET A 1 -0.98 101.36 -12.09
N LYS A 2 -1.02 100.61 -10.96
CA LYS A 2 -2.24 100.34 -10.15
C LYS A 2 -3.43 99.89 -11.04
N LYS A 3 -3.98 98.68 -10.92
CA LYS A 3 -4.62 98.14 -9.71
C LYS A 3 -4.73 96.60 -9.73
N ILE A 4 -4.64 96.07 -8.52
CA ILE A 4 -4.93 94.70 -8.06
C ILE A 4 -6.46 94.50 -7.98
N SER A 5 -6.95 93.32 -8.35
CA SER A 5 -8.27 92.77 -7.95
C SER A 5 -8.19 91.24 -8.13
N VAL A 6 -7.77 90.44 -7.14
CA VAL A 6 -8.49 89.86 -5.98
C VAL A 6 -9.83 89.18 -6.30
N PHE A 7 -9.98 87.98 -5.71
CA PHE A 7 -11.11 87.03 -5.67
C PHE A 7 -11.16 86.10 -6.89
N PHE A 8 -11.16 84.76 -6.80
CA PHE A 8 -11.81 83.87 -5.83
C PHE A 8 -11.20 82.45 -6.05
N LEU A 9 -10.62 81.81 -5.03
CA LEU A 9 -11.27 80.86 -4.11
C LEU A 9 -11.22 79.40 -4.60
N ALA A 10 -10.78 78.54 -3.67
CA ALA A 10 -10.90 77.07 -3.60
C ALA A 10 -9.93 76.27 -4.49
N PHE A 11 -9.21 75.25 -4.02
CA PHE A 11 -9.06 74.66 -2.69
C PHE A 11 -7.89 73.68 -2.81
N LEU A 12 -6.70 74.12 -2.42
CA LEU A 12 -5.52 73.26 -2.27
C LEU A 12 -5.62 72.59 -0.90
N PHE A 13 -6.40 71.51 -0.78
CA PHE A 13 -6.20 70.45 0.21
C PHE A 13 -7.22 69.32 -0.01
N LEU A 14 -6.85 68.26 -0.72
CA LEU A 14 -7.44 66.95 -0.45
C LEU A 14 -6.32 65.89 -0.55
N LEU A 15 -5.80 65.57 0.63
CA LEU A 15 -5.22 64.27 0.94
C LEU A 15 -6.23 63.16 0.57
N GLY A 16 -5.76 62.10 -0.09
CA GLY A 16 -6.40 60.79 0.02
C GLY A 16 -6.48 59.99 -1.28
N LEU A 17 -5.87 58.80 -1.23
CA LEU A 17 -5.96 57.66 -2.17
C LEU A 17 -5.08 57.84 -3.43
N GLY A 18 -3.92 57.20 -3.58
CA GLY A 18 -3.55 55.85 -3.17
C GLY A 18 -3.76 54.89 -4.33
N VAL A 19 -2.85 54.89 -5.31
CA VAL A 19 -2.64 53.75 -6.23
C VAL A 19 -1.15 53.69 -6.58
N SER A 20 -0.33 53.30 -5.61
CA SER A 20 0.92 52.63 -5.97
C SER A 20 0.52 51.39 -6.74
N SER A 21 0.95 51.30 -7.99
CA SER A 21 0.85 50.11 -8.81
C SER A 21 1.49 48.95 -8.04
N ILE A 22 0.66 48.17 -7.36
CA ILE A 22 1.07 46.86 -6.86
C ILE A 22 1.47 46.11 -8.13
N PRO A 23 2.72 45.63 -8.28
CA PRO A 23 2.98 44.62 -9.28
C PRO A 23 2.04 43.48 -8.89
N ALA A 24 1.05 43.24 -9.75
CA ALA A 24 0.27 42.02 -9.71
C ALA A 24 1.32 40.91 -9.61
N HIS A 25 1.45 40.35 -8.41
CA HIS A 25 2.00 39.02 -8.30
C HIS A 25 1.04 38.22 -9.16
N ALA A 26 1.48 37.91 -10.38
CA ALA A 26 1.12 36.65 -10.97
C ALA A 26 1.21 35.68 -9.80
N ALA A 27 0.08 35.12 -9.39
CA ALA A 27 0.13 33.88 -8.64
C ALA A 27 1.06 33.03 -9.48
N GLU A 28 2.29 32.81 -9.02
CA GLU A 28 3.09 31.73 -9.53
C GLU A 28 2.13 30.57 -9.43
N ALA A 29 1.68 30.07 -10.59
CA ALA A 29 1.07 28.77 -10.66
C ALA A 29 2.15 27.88 -10.08
N SER A 30 2.07 27.66 -8.78
CA SER A 30 2.91 26.74 -8.07
C SER A 30 2.62 25.44 -8.80
N ASN A 31 3.55 25.03 -9.68
CA ASN A 31 3.54 23.75 -10.36
C ASN A 31 3.76 22.68 -9.28
N GLU A 32 2.80 22.59 -8.36
CA GLU A 32 2.73 21.62 -7.29
C GLU A 32 2.34 20.32 -7.96
N SER A 33 3.35 19.69 -8.55
CA SER A 33 3.26 18.35 -9.10
C SER A 33 3.29 17.37 -7.95
N TYR A 34 2.24 16.57 -7.82
CA TYR A 34 2.19 15.49 -6.86
C TYR A 34 2.71 14.18 -7.47
N ALA A 35 3.06 13.22 -6.60
CA ALA A 35 3.57 11.94 -7.04
C ALA A 35 3.06 10.77 -6.20
N ILE A 36 3.01 9.60 -6.83
CA ILE A 36 2.79 8.32 -6.17
C ILE A 36 3.99 7.44 -6.51
N SER A 37 4.64 6.93 -5.47
CA SER A 37 5.78 6.00 -5.56
C SER A 37 5.40 4.67 -4.93
N ILE A 38 5.66 3.58 -5.63
CA ILE A 38 5.36 2.22 -5.21
C ILE A 38 6.69 1.48 -5.11
N LEU A 39 7.02 1.00 -3.91
CA LEU A 39 8.26 0.29 -3.65
C LEU A 39 7.96 -1.17 -3.32
N LYS A 40 8.31 -2.06 -4.25
CA LYS A 40 7.98 -3.49 -4.18
C LYS A 40 9.20 -4.31 -3.79
N TYR A 41 9.01 -5.14 -2.77
CA TYR A 41 10.00 -6.08 -2.28
C TYR A 41 9.63 -7.54 -2.59
N LYS A 42 10.65 -8.40 -2.63
CA LYS A 42 10.51 -9.86 -2.63
C LYS A 42 10.16 -10.30 -1.21
N LEU A 43 8.89 -10.66 -1.03
CA LEU A 43 8.36 -11.17 0.23
C LEU A 43 7.92 -12.62 0.01
N SER A 44 8.38 -13.55 0.83
CA SER A 44 7.81 -14.90 0.92
C SER A 44 6.74 -14.94 2.01
N ASP A 45 5.90 -15.97 2.03
CA ASP A 45 4.85 -16.13 3.07
C ASP A 45 5.46 -16.29 4.48
N SER A 46 6.74 -16.63 4.56
CA SER A 46 7.50 -16.74 5.82
C SER A 46 8.36 -15.50 6.11
N THR A 47 8.30 -14.46 5.28
CA THR A 47 9.06 -13.23 5.53
C THR A 47 8.42 -12.47 6.67
N VAL A 48 9.17 -12.31 7.76
CA VAL A 48 8.79 -11.47 8.88
C VAL A 48 9.68 -10.23 8.88
N LEU A 49 9.06 -9.07 9.02
CA LEU A 49 9.71 -7.76 8.96
C LEU A 49 10.12 -7.33 10.38
N SER A 50 11.29 -6.70 10.54
CA SER A 50 11.68 -6.12 11.85
C SER A 50 10.76 -4.97 12.28
N SER A 51 10.14 -4.28 11.32
CA SER A 51 9.23 -3.17 11.54
C SER A 51 8.08 -3.24 10.55
N GLU A 52 6.88 -2.87 11.00
CA GLU A 52 5.75 -2.72 10.08
C GLU A 52 6.05 -1.62 9.06
N LEU A 53 5.77 -1.92 7.79
CA LEU A 53 5.83 -0.92 6.72
C LEU A 53 4.79 0.17 6.97
N PRO A 54 5.16 1.45 6.80
CA PRO A 54 4.25 2.55 7.06
C PRO A 54 3.07 2.49 6.11
N MET A 55 1.91 2.86 6.66
CA MET A 55 0.64 2.97 5.92
C MET A 55 0.20 4.43 5.80
N ASP A 56 1.04 5.37 6.22
CA ASP A 56 0.79 6.82 6.26
C ASP A 56 1.36 7.57 5.05
N GLY A 57 1.89 6.84 4.06
CA GLY A 57 2.46 7.39 2.82
C GLY A 57 3.91 7.86 2.95
N THR A 58 4.55 7.72 4.11
CA THR A 58 5.93 8.17 4.31
C THR A 58 6.97 7.25 3.65
N LYS A 59 8.10 7.85 3.27
CA LYS A 59 9.24 7.12 2.72
C LYS A 59 10.04 6.44 3.85
N VAL A 60 10.39 5.17 3.65
CA VAL A 60 11.37 4.45 4.45
C VAL A 60 12.66 4.32 3.64
N ASP A 61 13.80 4.57 4.26
CA ASP A 61 15.10 4.45 3.58
C ASP A 61 15.46 3.00 3.25
N GLN A 62 15.23 2.08 4.19
CA GLN A 62 15.50 0.66 4.03
C GLN A 62 14.46 -0.18 4.79
N VAL A 63 14.06 -1.27 4.16
CA VAL A 63 13.19 -2.28 4.78
C VAL A 63 14.04 -3.52 5.05
N VAL A 64 14.01 -3.99 6.29
CA VAL A 64 14.80 -5.13 6.74
C VAL A 64 13.91 -6.26 7.29
N ASP A 65 14.38 -7.49 7.12
CA ASP A 65 13.81 -8.67 7.77
C ASP A 65 14.17 -8.72 9.27
N GLU A 66 13.54 -9.62 10.03
CA GLU A 66 13.83 -9.82 11.47
C GLU A 66 15.31 -10.01 11.82
N ASN A 67 16.14 -10.46 10.88
CA ASN A 67 17.56 -10.70 11.07
C ASN A 67 18.42 -9.47 10.74
N GLY A 68 17.80 -8.36 10.32
CA GLY A 68 18.47 -7.13 9.89
C GLY A 68 18.98 -7.16 8.45
N ASN A 69 18.59 -8.14 7.63
CA ASN A 69 18.95 -8.17 6.22
C ASN A 69 18.03 -7.25 5.43
N VAL A 70 18.61 -6.45 4.52
CA VAL A 70 17.84 -5.61 3.61
C VAL A 70 17.03 -6.47 2.65
N LEU A 71 15.73 -6.19 2.54
CA LEU A 71 14.87 -6.90 1.61
C LEU A 71 15.26 -6.63 0.16
N ALA A 72 15.28 -7.69 -0.63
CA ALA A 72 15.56 -7.58 -2.05
C ALA A 72 14.39 -6.92 -2.80
N PRO A 73 14.67 -5.95 -3.69
CA PRO A 73 13.63 -5.36 -4.52
C PRO A 73 13.07 -6.36 -5.54
N LEU A 74 11.82 -6.12 -5.98
CA LEU A 74 11.13 -6.92 -6.98
C LEU A 74 10.82 -6.08 -8.24
N PRO A 75 11.63 -6.20 -9.32
CA PRO A 75 11.37 -5.56 -10.59
C PRO A 75 10.24 -6.23 -11.39
N GLY A 76 9.69 -5.52 -12.36
CA GLY A 76 8.78 -6.08 -13.38
C GLY A 76 7.33 -6.25 -12.92
N ILE A 77 6.93 -5.69 -11.79
CA ILE A 77 5.54 -5.69 -11.31
C ILE A 77 4.84 -4.43 -11.81
N SER A 78 3.67 -4.60 -12.43
CA SER A 78 2.92 -3.49 -13.03
C SER A 78 1.76 -3.04 -12.15
N TYR A 79 1.49 -1.75 -12.15
CA TYR A 79 0.40 -1.10 -11.45
C TYR A 79 -0.38 -0.22 -12.40
N GLU A 80 -1.71 -0.31 -12.36
CA GLU A 80 -2.58 0.69 -12.98
C GLU A 80 -2.95 1.74 -11.95
N ILE A 81 -2.80 3.01 -12.32
CA ILE A 81 -3.13 4.16 -11.49
C ILE A 81 -4.16 4.98 -12.26
N THR A 82 -5.36 5.09 -11.71
CA THR A 82 -6.50 5.77 -12.35
C THR A 82 -7.05 6.83 -11.42
N ARG A 83 -7.31 8.04 -11.93
CA ARG A 83 -7.97 9.09 -11.14
C ARG A 83 -9.44 8.73 -10.97
N VAL A 84 -9.91 8.79 -9.74
CA VAL A 84 -11.26 8.38 -9.35
C VAL A 84 -11.95 9.45 -8.52
N SER A 85 -13.28 9.37 -8.44
CA SER A 85 -14.11 10.22 -7.61
C SER A 85 -15.05 9.38 -6.75
N PRO A 86 -15.35 9.79 -5.51
CA PRO A 86 -16.28 9.05 -4.66
C PRO A 86 -17.69 9.13 -5.24
N VAL A 87 -18.42 8.02 -5.19
CA VAL A 87 -19.83 7.98 -5.56
C VAL A 87 -20.66 8.51 -4.39
N GLN A 88 -21.49 9.54 -4.64
CA GLN A 88 -22.27 10.15 -3.57
C GLN A 88 -23.19 9.14 -2.88
N GLY A 89 -23.08 9.07 -1.55
CA GLY A 89 -23.88 8.17 -0.72
C GLY A 89 -23.41 6.70 -0.73
N GLN A 90 -22.25 6.41 -1.32
CA GLN A 90 -21.65 5.07 -1.33
C GLN A 90 -20.18 5.13 -0.89
N SER A 91 -19.64 3.98 -0.48
CA SER A 91 -18.21 3.82 -0.17
C SER A 91 -17.41 3.34 -1.38
N THR A 92 -17.88 3.64 -2.59
CA THR A 92 -17.29 3.22 -3.87
C THR A 92 -16.71 4.42 -4.62
N PHE A 93 -15.78 4.13 -5.52
CA PHE A 93 -15.11 5.12 -6.35
C PHE A 93 -15.30 4.76 -7.82
N GLU A 94 -15.45 5.77 -8.67
CA GLU A 94 -15.61 5.62 -10.12
C GLU A 94 -14.54 6.42 -10.86
N PRO A 95 -14.05 5.96 -12.03
CA PRO A 95 -13.11 6.70 -12.84
C PRO A 95 -13.62 8.10 -13.20
N VAL A 96 -12.75 9.10 -13.10
CA VAL A 96 -13.03 10.45 -13.59
C VAL A 96 -13.07 10.43 -15.12
N VAL A 97 -14.06 11.08 -15.71
CA VAL A 97 -14.26 11.19 -17.17
C VAL A 97 -14.10 12.63 -17.65
N GLY A 98 -13.75 12.83 -18.92
CA GLY A 98 -13.59 14.15 -19.54
C GLY A 98 -12.16 14.66 -19.53
N GLU A 99 -11.99 15.99 -19.48
CA GLU A 99 -10.69 16.68 -19.53
C GLU A 99 -9.76 16.28 -18.37
N ASP A 100 -10.36 15.95 -17.22
CA ASP A 100 -9.68 15.58 -15.97
C ASP A 100 -9.36 14.08 -15.85
N ALA A 101 -9.75 13.27 -16.84
CA ALA A 101 -9.54 11.83 -16.82
C ALA A 101 -8.05 11.47 -16.88
N PHE A 102 -7.63 10.52 -16.06
CA PHE A 102 -6.25 10.07 -16.01
C PHE A 102 -6.18 8.56 -15.72
N SER A 103 -5.39 7.84 -16.51
CA SER A 103 -5.03 6.44 -16.27
C SER A 103 -3.65 6.16 -16.85
N ILE A 104 -2.81 5.48 -16.08
CA ILE A 104 -1.46 5.09 -16.50
C ILE A 104 -1.12 3.71 -15.95
N THR A 105 -0.31 2.96 -16.71
CA THR A 105 0.36 1.76 -16.20
C THR A 105 1.84 2.04 -15.99
N VAL A 106 2.33 1.77 -14.79
CA VAL A 106 3.76 1.87 -14.42
C VAL A 106 4.28 0.51 -14.00
N THR A 107 5.57 0.25 -14.21
CA THR A 107 6.21 -1.03 -13.87
C THR A 107 7.43 -0.79 -12.99
N THR A 108 7.63 -1.64 -11.98
CA THR A 108 8.78 -1.50 -11.07
C THR A 108 10.11 -1.70 -11.79
N ASP A 109 11.04 -0.80 -11.54
CA ASP A 109 12.40 -0.84 -12.06
C ASP A 109 13.28 -1.87 -11.32
N GLN A 110 14.58 -1.91 -11.63
CA GLN A 110 15.55 -2.81 -10.98
C GLN A 110 15.68 -2.61 -9.46
N ASN A 111 15.30 -1.43 -8.96
CA ASN A 111 15.26 -1.10 -7.53
C ASN A 111 13.89 -1.39 -6.90
N GLY A 112 12.97 -1.99 -7.65
CA GLY A 112 11.61 -2.28 -7.21
C GLY A 112 10.72 -1.04 -7.14
N LEU A 113 11.15 0.09 -7.71
CA LEU A 113 10.42 1.36 -7.67
C LEU A 113 9.60 1.55 -8.95
N ALA A 114 8.31 1.82 -8.80
CA ALA A 114 7.47 2.39 -9.84
C ALA A 114 7.00 3.77 -9.38
N ARG A 115 7.18 4.80 -10.20
CA ARG A 115 6.83 6.18 -9.84
C ARG A 115 6.04 6.86 -10.94
N VAL A 116 4.99 7.56 -10.54
CA VAL A 116 4.27 8.52 -11.38
C VAL A 116 4.35 9.89 -10.72
N ALA A 117 4.64 10.92 -11.52
CA ALA A 117 4.74 12.31 -11.09
C ALA A 117 3.89 13.20 -11.97
N ASP A 118 3.94 14.52 -11.71
CA ASP A 118 3.15 15.53 -12.40
C ASP A 118 1.64 15.25 -12.29
N LEU A 119 1.24 14.58 -11.20
CA LEU A 119 -0.16 14.33 -10.90
C LEU A 119 -0.82 15.63 -10.44
N ALA A 120 -2.02 15.89 -10.93
CA ALA A 120 -2.92 16.87 -10.37
C ALA A 120 -3.38 16.42 -8.98
N SER A 121 -3.76 17.37 -8.12
CA SER A 121 -4.39 17.03 -6.84
C SER A 121 -5.69 16.24 -7.07
N GLY A 122 -5.92 15.23 -6.25
CA GLY A 122 -7.13 14.43 -6.29
C GLY A 122 -6.94 13.04 -5.73
N THR A 123 -7.94 12.20 -5.98
CA THR A 123 -7.99 10.81 -5.53
C THR A 123 -7.66 9.87 -6.68
N TYR A 124 -6.84 8.87 -6.40
CA TYR A 124 -6.35 7.88 -7.35
C TYR A 124 -6.54 6.49 -6.78
N GLN A 125 -6.91 5.55 -7.65
CA GLN A 125 -6.93 4.13 -7.34
C GLN A 125 -5.68 3.48 -7.93
N VAL A 126 -4.98 2.70 -7.10
CA VAL A 126 -3.80 1.92 -7.47
C VAL A 126 -4.17 0.44 -7.45
N ILE A 127 -4.02 -0.23 -8.59
CA ILE A 127 -4.32 -1.65 -8.77
C ILE A 127 -3.03 -2.36 -9.17
N GLU A 128 -2.58 -3.32 -8.36
CA GLU A 128 -1.49 -4.23 -8.73
C GLU A 128 -1.99 -5.23 -9.77
N LYS A 129 -1.25 -5.35 -10.88
CA LYS A 129 -1.58 -6.28 -11.95
C LYS A 129 -1.02 -7.66 -11.66
N ASP A 130 -1.77 -8.67 -12.09
CA ASP A 130 -1.35 -10.06 -11.97
C ASP A 130 -0.01 -10.29 -12.69
N ASN A 131 0.82 -11.13 -12.10
CA ASN A 131 2.16 -11.42 -12.57
C ASN A 131 2.58 -12.81 -12.10
N GLN A 132 3.23 -13.58 -12.98
CA GLN A 132 3.67 -14.95 -12.69
C GLN A 132 4.63 -15.06 -11.50
N LEU A 133 5.28 -13.95 -11.11
CA LEU A 133 6.16 -13.90 -9.95
C LEU A 133 5.39 -13.76 -8.63
N LEU A 134 4.11 -13.38 -8.64
CA LEU A 134 3.29 -13.15 -7.46
C LEU A 134 2.39 -14.37 -7.16
N LYS A 135 2.22 -14.69 -5.88
CA LYS A 135 1.23 -15.69 -5.43
C LYS A 135 -0.19 -15.12 -5.46
N SER A 136 -0.31 -13.85 -5.08
CA SER A 136 -1.54 -13.07 -5.13
C SER A 136 -1.18 -11.59 -5.28
N VAL A 137 -2.12 -10.79 -5.78
CA VAL A 137 -1.99 -9.33 -5.85
C VAL A 137 -2.52 -8.67 -4.57
N MET A 138 -2.10 -7.44 -4.30
CA MET A 138 -2.69 -6.63 -3.23
C MET A 138 -4.10 -6.18 -3.61
N ASP A 139 -4.94 -5.94 -2.60
CA ASP A 139 -6.22 -5.28 -2.80
C ASP A 139 -6.02 -3.86 -3.37
N PRO A 140 -6.93 -3.35 -4.23
CA PRO A 140 -6.87 -1.99 -4.73
C PRO A 140 -6.78 -0.96 -3.60
N VAL A 141 -5.89 0.02 -3.74
CA VAL A 141 -5.67 1.07 -2.75
C VAL A 141 -6.17 2.40 -3.29
N ILE A 142 -6.90 3.15 -2.47
CA ILE A 142 -7.29 4.53 -2.77
C ILE A 142 -6.30 5.48 -2.10
N VAL A 143 -5.73 6.39 -2.88
CA VAL A 143 -4.72 7.36 -2.46
C VAL A 143 -5.20 8.76 -2.79
N GLU A 144 -5.07 9.68 -1.84
CA GLU A 144 -5.27 11.11 -2.06
C GLU A 144 -3.90 11.81 -2.16
N VAL A 145 -3.75 12.69 -3.14
CA VAL A 145 -2.58 13.57 -3.24
C VAL A 145 -3.02 15.05 -3.32
N PRO A 146 -2.44 15.95 -2.51
CA PRO A 146 -1.48 15.66 -1.44
C PRO A 146 -2.14 14.91 -0.28
N LEU A 147 -1.39 14.03 0.38
CA LEU A 147 -1.92 13.21 1.48
C LEU A 147 -1.84 13.99 2.80
N PRO A 148 -2.97 14.33 3.45
CA PRO A 148 -2.93 15.06 4.71
C PRO A 148 -2.25 14.22 5.80
N GLN A 149 -1.36 14.86 6.55
CA GLN A 149 -0.69 14.25 7.71
C GLN A 149 -1.38 14.72 8.98
N ARG A 150 -1.39 13.86 10.01
CA ARG A 150 -1.94 14.21 11.34
C ARG A 150 -1.20 15.41 11.94
N GLU A 151 0.11 15.46 11.73
CA GLU A 151 1.01 16.52 12.17
C GLU A 151 1.93 16.88 10.99
N GLY A 152 2.18 18.17 10.77
CA GLY A 152 3.04 18.66 9.69
C GLY A 152 2.30 18.99 8.39
N GLU A 153 3.07 19.15 7.31
CA GLU A 153 2.56 19.47 5.98
C GLU A 153 2.01 18.22 5.27
N ALA A 154 1.06 18.42 4.37
CA ALA A 154 0.56 17.32 3.54
C ALA A 154 1.68 16.78 2.63
N LEU A 155 1.74 15.46 2.46
CA LEU A 155 2.75 14.82 1.62
C LEU A 155 2.45 15.08 0.15
N LYS A 156 3.40 15.71 -0.54
CA LYS A 156 3.32 15.90 -1.99
C LYS A 156 3.58 14.61 -2.77
N GLU A 157 4.29 13.68 -2.16
CA GLU A 157 4.57 12.35 -2.70
C GLU A 157 4.18 11.27 -1.69
N VAL A 158 3.38 10.30 -2.14
CA VAL A 158 2.91 9.20 -1.31
C VAL A 158 3.66 7.93 -1.68
N PHE A 159 4.24 7.26 -0.68
CA PHE A 159 4.91 5.98 -0.83
C PHE A 159 3.98 4.82 -0.43
N LEU A 160 3.81 3.86 -1.34
CA LEU A 160 3.09 2.61 -1.11
C LEU A 160 4.06 1.43 -1.07
N TYR A 161 3.79 0.49 -0.16
CA TYR A 161 4.60 -0.72 0.01
C TYR A 161 3.73 -1.99 -0.08
N PRO A 162 3.45 -2.49 -1.30
CA PRO A 162 2.62 -3.67 -1.49
C PRO A 162 3.23 -4.92 -0.85
N LYS A 163 2.43 -5.63 -0.06
CA LYS A 163 2.87 -6.79 0.75
C LYS A 163 2.68 -8.15 0.07
N SER A 164 2.30 -8.15 -1.20
CA SER A 164 2.07 -9.35 -2.03
C SER A 164 3.28 -10.29 -2.04
N SER A 165 3.08 -11.58 -1.77
CA SER A 165 4.15 -12.56 -1.71
C SER A 165 4.54 -13.10 -3.09
N VAL A 166 5.80 -13.51 -3.23
CA VAL A 166 6.34 -14.10 -4.46
C VAL A 166 6.14 -15.61 -4.49
N VAL A 167 6.00 -16.17 -5.68
CA VAL A 167 5.98 -17.62 -5.89
C VAL A 167 7.37 -18.17 -5.52
N ASP A 168 7.42 -19.17 -4.65
CA ASP A 168 8.68 -19.77 -4.27
C ASP A 168 9.29 -20.49 -5.48
N ALA A 169 10.55 -20.20 -5.79
CA ALA A 169 11.28 -20.84 -6.88
C ALA A 169 11.55 -22.35 -6.65
N THR A 170 11.09 -22.92 -5.54
CA THR A 170 11.12 -24.37 -5.29
C THR A 170 10.01 -25.11 -6.03
N GLY A 171 9.93 -24.89 -7.33
CA GLY A 171 9.64 -25.95 -8.26
C GLY A 171 10.96 -26.59 -8.65
N THR A 172 11.51 -27.48 -7.82
CA THR A 172 12.52 -28.44 -8.31
C THR A 172 11.87 -29.22 -9.43
N THR A 173 12.13 -28.82 -10.67
CA THR A 173 12.16 -29.76 -11.79
C THR A 173 13.31 -30.72 -11.46
N PRO A 174 13.05 -32.03 -11.26
CA PRO A 174 14.14 -32.99 -11.16
C PRO A 174 14.98 -32.91 -12.45
N PRO A 175 16.32 -32.89 -12.37
CA PRO A 175 17.15 -32.92 -13.57
C PRO A 175 16.92 -34.24 -14.30
N GLY A 176 16.32 -34.14 -15.49
CA GLY A 176 16.38 -35.13 -16.55
C GLY A 176 15.89 -36.55 -16.22
N THR A 177 14.69 -36.87 -16.70
CA THR A 177 14.42 -38.25 -17.12
C THR A 177 13.78 -38.26 -18.50
N THR A 178 14.55 -38.83 -19.43
CA THR A 178 14.23 -39.35 -20.75
C THR A 178 12.82 -39.96 -20.84
N PRO A 179 12.13 -39.85 -21.99
CA PRO A 179 10.79 -40.37 -22.15
C PRO A 179 10.82 -41.89 -22.28
N ASP A 180 10.26 -42.62 -21.31
CA ASP A 180 9.92 -44.02 -21.55
C ASP A 180 8.77 -44.55 -20.68
N GLY A 181 7.89 -45.28 -21.36
CA GLY A 181 7.12 -46.42 -20.86
C GLY A 181 6.39 -46.37 -19.53
N GLY A 182 5.07 -46.12 -19.60
CA GLY A 182 4.03 -46.93 -18.97
C GLY A 182 4.19 -47.37 -17.51
N THR A 183 3.49 -46.69 -16.60
CA THR A 183 2.54 -47.30 -15.64
C THR A 183 1.80 -46.17 -14.93
N GLN A 184 0.49 -46.08 -15.16
CA GLN A 184 -0.41 -45.16 -14.49
C GLN A 184 -0.37 -45.43 -12.97
N ARG A 185 0.35 -44.60 -12.20
CA ARG A 185 0.17 -44.54 -10.74
C ARG A 185 -0.88 -43.46 -10.46
N LEU A 186 -1.96 -43.87 -9.81
CA LEU A 186 -3.04 -42.98 -9.36
C LEU A 186 -2.47 -41.81 -8.53
N PRO A 187 -3.11 -40.62 -8.55
CA PRO A 187 -2.68 -39.51 -7.72
C PRO A 187 -2.66 -39.93 -6.25
N GLN A 188 -1.51 -39.80 -5.60
CA GLN A 188 -1.39 -40.08 -4.18
C GLN A 188 -2.15 -39.02 -3.38
N THR A 189 -3.25 -39.42 -2.75
CA THR A 189 -3.90 -38.67 -1.69
C THR A 189 -3.29 -39.04 -0.34
N SER A 190 -1.98 -38.84 -0.16
CA SER A 190 -1.41 -38.78 1.19
C SER A 190 -1.34 -37.32 1.58
N GLY A 191 -2.40 -36.83 2.21
CA GLY A 191 -2.36 -35.54 2.88
C GLY A 191 -1.18 -35.52 3.85
N ASN A 192 -0.39 -34.44 3.82
CA ASN A 192 0.72 -34.23 4.73
C ASN A 192 0.13 -34.09 6.14
N ILE A 193 0.20 -35.16 6.95
CA ILE A 193 -0.27 -35.13 8.33
C ILE A 193 0.71 -34.22 9.08
N GLY A 194 0.26 -32.99 9.33
CA GLY A 194 1.03 -32.00 10.09
C GLY A 194 1.55 -32.57 11.41
N ASN A 195 2.65 -31.97 11.89
CA ASN A 195 3.39 -32.32 13.10
C ASN A 195 2.52 -33.07 14.13
N ALA A 196 2.81 -34.35 14.37
CA ALA A 196 2.02 -35.22 15.26
C ALA A 196 2.24 -34.94 16.76
N GLN A 197 3.10 -33.99 17.13
CA GLN A 197 3.35 -33.61 18.52
C GLN A 197 2.06 -33.24 19.32
N PRO A 198 1.09 -32.48 18.77
CA PRO A 198 -0.15 -32.18 19.49
C PRO A 198 -1.02 -33.43 19.71
N LEU A 199 -0.96 -34.41 18.79
CA LEU A 199 -1.75 -35.65 18.90
C LEU A 199 -1.27 -36.53 20.06
N TYR A 200 0.05 -36.57 20.32
CA TYR A 200 0.58 -37.30 21.48
C TYR A 200 0.10 -36.70 22.80
N LEU A 201 0.02 -35.37 22.91
CA LEU A 201 -0.53 -34.70 24.10
C LEU A 201 -2.01 -35.03 24.31
N ILE A 202 -2.81 -35.00 23.25
CA ILE A 202 -4.24 -35.36 23.31
C ILE A 202 -4.40 -36.83 23.72
N LEU A 203 -3.60 -37.73 23.17
CA LEU A 203 -3.68 -39.17 23.45
C LEU A 203 -3.30 -39.49 24.91
N VAL A 204 -2.25 -38.84 25.44
CA VAL A 204 -1.90 -38.95 26.87
C VAL A 204 -3.01 -38.39 27.76
N PHE A 205 -3.64 -37.27 27.38
CA PHE A 205 -4.73 -36.69 28.14
C PHE A 205 -5.95 -37.62 28.21
N ILE A 206 -6.35 -38.23 27.09
CA ILE A 206 -7.45 -39.19 27.02
C ILE A 206 -7.20 -40.41 27.92
N ILE A 207 -5.98 -40.97 27.89
CA ILE A 207 -5.61 -42.10 28.74
C ILE A 207 -5.66 -41.73 30.22
N SER A 208 -5.18 -40.53 30.58
CA SER A 208 -5.19 -40.06 31.96
C SER A 208 -6.61 -39.86 32.52
N MET A 209 -7.50 -39.22 31.75
CA MET A 209 -8.91 -39.05 32.11
C MET A 209 -9.64 -40.38 32.20
N GLY A 210 -9.38 -41.32 31.29
CA GLY A 210 -9.97 -42.66 31.31
C GLY A 210 -9.59 -43.44 32.57
N ALA A 211 -8.31 -43.40 32.97
CA ALA A 211 -7.85 -44.06 34.20
C ALA A 211 -8.48 -43.46 35.47
N ILE A 212 -8.64 -42.14 35.53
CA ILE A 212 -9.32 -41.46 36.65
C ILE A 212 -10.79 -41.86 36.72
N GLY A 213 -11.49 -41.92 35.58
CA GLY A 213 -12.88 -42.35 35.50
C GLY A 213 -13.09 -43.77 36.01
N ILE A 214 -12.26 -44.72 35.58
CA ILE A 214 -12.33 -46.12 36.03
C ILE A 214 -12.08 -46.23 37.54
N LYS A 215 -11.12 -45.47 38.08
CA LYS A 215 -10.84 -45.47 39.52
C LYS A 215 -12.01 -44.90 40.33
N ALA A 216 -12.65 -43.84 39.86
CA ALA A 216 -13.81 -43.23 40.51
C ALA A 216 -15.04 -44.16 40.54
N LEU A 217 -15.26 -44.92 39.45
CA LEU A 217 -16.32 -45.92 39.37
C LEU A 217 -16.08 -47.09 40.33
N LYS A 218 -14.83 -47.56 40.47
CA LYS A 218 -14.50 -48.69 41.36
C LYS A 218 -14.64 -48.35 42.84
N THR A 219 -14.41 -47.09 43.24
CA THR A 219 -14.62 -46.64 44.63
C THR A 219 -16.08 -46.51 45.05
N LYS A 220 -17.03 -46.47 44.11
CA LYS A 220 -18.46 -46.33 44.43
C LYS A 220 -19.17 -47.66 44.71
N HIS A 221 -18.57 -48.79 44.33
CA HIS A 221 -19.12 -50.13 44.58
C HIS A 221 -18.80 -50.68 45.98
N ASN A 222 -17.91 -50.03 46.74
CA ASN A 222 -17.52 -50.45 48.09
C ASN A 222 -18.20 -49.66 49.21
N LYS A 223 -19.37 -49.06 48.94
CA LYS A 223 -20.19 -48.41 49.97
C LYS A 223 -21.66 -48.76 49.81
N PHE A 224 -21.97 -50.04 49.99
CA PHE A 224 -23.19 -50.56 50.61
C PHE A 224 -22.81 -51.79 51.43
#